data_AF-A0A699U7C6-F1
#
_entry.id   AF-A0A699U7C6-F1
#
_cell.length_a   1.000
_cell.length_b   1.000
_cell.length_c   1.000
_cell.angle_alpha   90.00
_cell.angle_beta   90.00
_cell.angle_gamma   90.00
#
_symmetry.space_group_name_H-M   'P 1'
#
loop_
_entity.id
_entity.type
_entity.pdbx_description
1 polymer ?
#
loop_
_entity_poly.entity_id
_entity_poly.type
_entity_poly.pdbx_seq_one_letter_code
_entity_poly.pdbx_strand_id
1 'polypeptide(L)'
;MLKALLSNKEKLLEMTNTPLNENCLAVILKKLSEKLRDPRKFLLPCGFSELKCKALANLGASINLMPLSVWKNLGLPELISTRMTLELANQANCTPTGIPRDVLVSVGKFTFPANFVIVDYKSDP
;
A
#
# COMPACT_ATOMS: atom_id res chain seq x y z
N MET A 1 -11.95 -10.95 -17.18
CA MET A 1 -12.89 -9.92 -17.68
C MET A 1 -12.38 -8.48 -17.49
N LEU A 2 -11.82 -8.10 -16.32
CA LEU A 2 -11.30 -6.73 -16.07
C LEU A 2 -10.07 -6.30 -16.91
N LYS A 3 -9.20 -7.23 -17.31
CA LYS A 3 -8.01 -6.92 -18.14
C LYS A 3 -8.37 -6.41 -19.54
N ALA A 4 -9.48 -6.86 -20.12
CA ALA A 4 -9.94 -6.41 -21.44
C ALA A 4 -10.48 -4.98 -21.41
N LEU A 5 -11.04 -4.54 -20.27
CA LEU A 5 -11.56 -3.18 -20.11
C LEU A 5 -10.45 -2.14 -19.97
N LEU A 6 -9.33 -2.48 -19.30
CA LEU A 6 -8.19 -1.59 -19.15
C LEU A 6 -7.42 -1.37 -20.47
N SER A 7 -7.38 -2.39 -21.34
CA SER A 7 -6.70 -2.32 -22.64
C SER A 7 -7.43 -1.46 -23.68
N ASN A 8 -8.66 -0.99 -23.37
CA ASN A 8 -9.52 -0.28 -24.31
C ASN A 8 -9.70 1.21 -23.94
N LYS A 9 -8.85 1.73 -23.04
CA LYS A 9 -8.94 3.10 -22.48
C LYS A 9 -8.77 4.19 -23.54
N GLU A 10 -7.92 3.96 -24.54
CA GLU A 10 -7.69 4.91 -25.66
C GLU A 10 -8.90 4.99 -26.60
N LYS A 11 -9.54 3.85 -26.93
CA LYS A 11 -10.78 3.81 -27.72
C LYS A 11 -11.97 4.44 -27.00
N LEU A 12 -12.02 4.37 -25.66
CA LEU A 12 -13.04 5.05 -24.86
C LEU A 12 -12.85 6.58 -24.85
N LEU A 13 -11.61 7.06 -24.92
CA LEU A 13 -11.27 8.48 -25.06
C LEU A 13 -11.54 9.01 -26.49
N GLU A 14 -11.52 8.14 -27.50
CA GLU A 14 -12.01 8.50 -28.85
C GLU A 14 -13.55 8.62 -28.91
N MET A 15 -14.28 7.77 -28.17
CA MET A 15 -15.75 7.78 -28.13
C MET A 15 -16.36 8.98 -27.37
N THR A 16 -15.56 9.76 -26.61
CA THR A 16 -16.03 10.98 -25.94
C THR A 16 -16.35 12.13 -26.90
N ASN A 17 -15.98 12.03 -28.18
CA ASN A 17 -16.34 13.01 -29.22
C ASN A 17 -17.70 12.75 -29.88
N THR A 18 -18.38 11.65 -29.54
CA THR A 18 -19.78 11.39 -29.88
C THR A 18 -20.70 11.80 -28.74
N PRO A 19 -21.93 12.26 -29.00
CA PRO A 19 -22.83 12.78 -27.97
C PRO A 19 -23.44 11.61 -27.20
N LEU A 20 -22.63 10.94 -26.39
CA LEU A 20 -23.12 10.04 -25.37
C LEU A 20 -23.82 10.91 -24.32
N ASN A 21 -25.07 10.61 -24.04
CA ASN A 21 -25.83 11.14 -22.91
C ASN A 21 -24.94 11.24 -21.67
N GLU A 22 -24.88 12.42 -21.04
CA GLU A 22 -24.08 12.73 -19.85
C GLU A 22 -24.25 11.67 -18.75
N ASN A 23 -25.44 11.07 -18.63
CA ASN A 23 -25.74 10.00 -17.68
C ASN A 23 -24.98 8.69 -17.98
N CYS A 24 -24.76 8.34 -19.26
CA CYS A 24 -23.98 7.16 -19.64
C CYS A 24 -22.49 7.36 -19.37
N LEU A 25 -21.97 8.56 -19.70
CA LEU A 25 -20.58 8.93 -19.37
C LEU A 25 -20.35 8.95 -17.87
N ALA A 26 -21.29 9.49 -17.09
CA ALA A 26 -21.22 9.51 -15.63
C ALA A 26 -21.12 8.09 -15.04
N VAL A 27 -21.82 7.09 -15.58
CA VAL A 27 -21.76 5.69 -15.11
C VAL A 27 -20.42 5.03 -15.48
N ILE A 28 -19.92 5.25 -16.69
CA ILE A 28 -18.65 4.67 -17.17
C ILE A 28 -17.46 5.31 -16.44
N LEU A 29 -17.45 6.63 -16.30
CA LEU A 29 -16.43 7.37 -15.56
C LEU A 29 -16.52 7.11 -14.04
N LYS A 30 -17.70 6.89 -13.46
CA LYS A 30 -17.82 6.40 -12.06
C LYS A 30 -17.11 5.07 -11.85
N LYS A 31 -17.14 4.17 -12.83
CA LYS A 31 -16.42 2.88 -12.76
C LYS A 31 -14.90 3.04 -12.91
N LEU A 32 -14.46 4.13 -13.53
CA LEU A 32 -13.06 4.43 -13.86
C LEU A 32 -12.46 5.53 -13.00
N SER A 33 -13.21 6.10 -12.03
CA SER A 33 -12.73 7.20 -11.20
C SER A 33 -11.36 6.82 -10.65
N GLU A 34 -10.36 7.64 -10.97
CA GLU A 34 -9.06 7.56 -10.33
C GLU A 34 -9.30 7.36 -8.83
N LYS A 35 -8.63 6.38 -8.23
CA LYS A 35 -8.75 6.13 -6.79
C LYS A 35 -8.47 7.46 -6.09
N LEU A 36 -9.54 8.15 -5.71
CA LEU A 36 -9.50 9.27 -4.80
C LEU A 36 -8.69 8.77 -3.60
N ARG A 37 -7.74 9.58 -3.14
CA ARG A 37 -6.92 9.29 -1.97
C ARG A 37 -7.89 8.80 -0.89
N ASP A 38 -7.77 7.52 -0.55
CA ASP A 38 -8.82 6.83 0.22
C ASP A 38 -9.12 7.66 1.47
N PRO A 39 -10.36 8.16 1.66
CA PRO A 39 -10.72 8.96 2.83
C PRO A 39 -10.39 8.26 4.16
N ARG A 40 -10.18 6.94 4.13
CA ARG A 40 -9.82 6.09 5.28
C ARG A 40 -8.31 5.86 5.45
N LYS A 41 -7.44 6.44 4.61
CA LYS A 41 -5.98 6.39 4.83
C LYS A 41 -5.59 7.31 5.98
N PHE A 42 -5.69 6.78 7.20
CA PHE A 42 -5.18 7.45 8.39
C PHE A 42 -3.68 7.19 8.52
N LEU A 43 -2.89 8.26 8.41
CA LEU A 43 -1.44 8.20 8.58
C LEU A 43 -1.07 8.66 9.98
N LEU A 44 -0.44 7.78 10.76
CA LEU A 44 0.10 8.08 12.06
C LEU A 44 1.55 8.55 11.92
N PRO A 45 1.94 9.70 12.49
CA PRO A 45 3.35 10.02 12.64
C PRO A 45 3.98 9.00 13.59
N CYS A 46 5.03 8.35 13.09
CA CYS A 46 5.80 7.34 13.81
C CYS A 46 7.29 7.67 13.76
N GLY A 47 8.09 6.96 14.55
CA GLY A 47 9.53 6.98 14.39
C GLY A 47 10.17 5.64 14.72
N PHE A 48 11.33 5.42 14.13
CA PHE A 48 12.23 4.31 14.42
C PHE A 48 13.58 4.93 14.81
N SER A 49 13.94 4.88 16.09
CA SER A 49 15.09 5.64 16.59
C SER A 49 14.97 7.14 16.18
N GLU A 50 15.95 7.67 15.46
CA GLU A 50 15.97 9.05 14.95
C GLU A 50 15.17 9.27 13.66
N LEU A 51 14.77 8.19 12.97
CA LEU A 51 14.07 8.28 11.70
C LEU A 51 12.57 8.53 11.93
N LYS A 52 12.08 9.68 11.46
CA LYS A 52 10.64 10.01 11.48
C LYS A 52 9.94 9.45 10.23
N CYS A 53 8.80 8.80 10.44
CA CYS A 53 8.00 8.18 9.40
C CYS A 53 6.52 8.56 9.52
N LYS A 54 5.75 8.27 8.46
CA LYS A 54 4.29 8.20 8.51
C LYS A 54 3.89 6.75 8.25
N ALA A 55 3.18 6.13 9.19
CA ALA A 55 2.69 4.77 9.07
C ALA A 55 1.19 4.78 8.72
N LEU A 56 0.77 3.88 7.85
CA LEU A 56 -0.65 3.67 7.57
C LEU A 56 -1.28 2.86 8.71
N ALA A 57 -2.26 3.45 9.40
CA ALA A 57 -3.06 2.74 10.38
C ALA A 57 -4.22 2.03 9.68
N ASN A 58 -4.04 0.73 9.40
CA ASN A 58 -5.06 -0.09 8.77
C ASN A 58 -5.67 -1.06 9.78
N LEU A 59 -6.88 -0.77 10.27
CA LEU A 59 -7.60 -1.66 11.20
C LEU A 59 -8.00 -3.02 10.58
N GLY A 60 -8.03 -3.11 9.24
CA GLY A 60 -8.26 -4.36 8.53
C GLY A 60 -6.99 -5.19 8.30
N ALA A 61 -5.82 -4.67 8.65
CA ALA A 61 -4.57 -5.43 8.55
C ALA A 61 -4.37 -6.28 9.81
N SER A 62 -4.13 -7.58 9.62
CA SER A 62 -3.79 -8.50 10.71
C SER A 62 -2.30 -8.45 11.09
N ILE A 63 -1.46 -7.82 10.27
CA ILE A 63 0.00 -7.76 10.43
C ILE A 63 0.54 -6.35 10.10
N ASN A 64 1.63 -5.97 10.75
CA ASN A 64 2.36 -4.75 10.40
C ASN A 64 3.34 -5.03 9.25
N LEU A 65 3.26 -4.24 8.19
CA LEU A 65 4.20 -4.31 7.07
C LEU A 65 5.20 -3.16 7.13
N MET A 66 6.45 -3.43 6.73
CA MET A 66 7.45 -2.39 6.50
C MET A 66 8.14 -2.64 5.15
N PRO A 67 8.29 -1.61 4.30
CA PRO A 67 9.04 -1.74 3.06
C PRO A 67 10.52 -2.09 3.32
N LEU A 68 11.10 -2.94 2.48
CA LEU A 68 12.52 -3.29 2.55
C LEU A 68 13.44 -2.06 2.46
N SER A 69 13.04 -1.04 1.69
CA SER A 69 13.77 0.23 1.59
C SER A 69 13.87 0.95 2.93
N VAL A 70 12.78 0.99 3.71
CA VAL A 70 12.77 1.58 5.04
C VAL A 70 13.67 0.80 5.98
N TRP A 71 13.59 -0.54 5.98
CA TRP A 71 14.47 -1.39 6.79
C TRP A 71 15.96 -1.13 6.50
N LYS A 72 16.33 -1.06 5.22
CA LYS A 72 17.71 -0.74 4.79
C LYS A 72 18.15 0.64 5.26
N ASN A 73 17.27 1.64 5.20
CA ASN A 73 17.57 3.00 5.65
C ASN A 73 17.75 3.11 7.17
N LEU A 74 17.22 2.16 7.95
CA LEU A 74 17.45 2.11 9.39
C LEU A 74 18.84 1.57 9.77
N GLY A 75 19.61 1.06 8.81
CA GLY A 75 20.93 0.47 9.06
C GLY A 75 20.88 -0.76 9.98
N LEU A 76 19.74 -1.45 10.02
CA LEU A 76 19.53 -2.61 10.88
C LEU A 76 20.16 -3.87 10.28
N PRO A 77 20.42 -4.91 11.12
CA PRO A 77 21.03 -6.14 10.67
C PRO A 77 20.28 -6.84 9.52
N GLU A 78 20.99 -7.75 8.85
CA GLU A 78 20.41 -8.58 7.81
C GLU A 78 19.23 -9.40 8.34
N LEU A 79 18.20 -9.52 7.51
CA LEU A 79 16.97 -10.21 7.84
C LEU A 79 17.14 -11.72 7.66
N ILE A 80 16.64 -12.47 8.63
CA ILE A 80 16.50 -13.91 8.48
C ILE A 80 15.31 -14.18 7.57
N SER A 81 15.58 -14.86 6.45
CA SER A 81 14.55 -15.25 5.50
C SER A 81 13.47 -16.10 6.15
N THR A 82 12.22 -15.89 5.73
CA THR A 82 11.06 -16.64 6.19
C THR A 82 10.45 -17.43 5.04
N ARG A 83 9.86 -18.59 5.34
CA ARG A 83 9.09 -19.40 4.37
C ARG A 83 7.62 -18.96 4.27
N MET A 84 7.27 -17.81 4.84
CA MET A 84 5.92 -17.26 4.81
C MET A 84 5.57 -16.75 3.40
N THR A 85 4.28 -16.82 3.05
CA THR A 85 3.70 -16.13 1.90
C THR A 85 2.53 -15.29 2.40
N LEU A 86 2.43 -14.07 1.90
CA LEU A 86 1.33 -13.15 2.22
C LEU A 86 0.41 -13.01 1.02
N GLU A 87 -0.89 -13.08 1.25
CA GLU A 87 -1.91 -12.66 0.29
C GLU A 87 -2.33 -11.22 0.61
N LEU A 88 -2.11 -10.32 -0.34
CA LEU A 88 -2.46 -8.92 -0.21
C LEU A 88 -3.92 -8.68 -0.62
N ALA A 89 -4.48 -7.52 -0.24
CA ALA A 89 -5.86 -7.17 -0.57
C ALA A 89 -6.16 -7.07 -2.09
N ASN A 90 -5.12 -6.95 -2.93
CA ASN A 90 -5.23 -7.02 -4.39
C ASN A 90 -5.11 -8.46 -4.93
N GLN A 91 -5.19 -9.47 -4.06
CA GLN A 91 -5.03 -10.90 -4.36
C GLN A 91 -3.64 -11.25 -4.90
N ALA A 92 -2.66 -10.35 -4.75
CA ALA A 92 -1.28 -10.64 -5.09
C ALA A 92 -0.61 -11.36 -3.92
N ASN A 93 0.17 -12.38 -4.24
CA ASN A 93 1.00 -13.06 -3.27
C ASN A 93 2.39 -12.43 -3.24
N CYS A 94 2.96 -12.23 -2.05
CA CYS A 94 4.35 -11.84 -1.90
C CYS A 94 5.06 -12.68 -0.83
N THR A 95 6.36 -12.91 -1.05
CA THR A 95 7.24 -13.57 -0.08
C THR A 95 7.98 -12.49 0.69
N PRO A 96 7.82 -12.41 2.02
CA PRO A 96 8.57 -11.46 2.84
C PRO A 96 10.07 -11.75 2.83
N THR A 97 10.88 -10.69 2.93
CA THR A 97 12.32 -10.79 3.13
C THR A 97 12.67 -11.31 4.52
N GLY A 98 11.87 -10.97 5.53
CA GLY A 98 12.05 -11.44 6.90
C GLY A 98 11.03 -10.87 7.88
N ILE A 99 11.11 -11.33 9.13
CA ILE A 99 10.16 -10.96 10.21
C ILE A 99 10.96 -10.51 11.44
N PRO A 100 11.41 -9.25 11.50
CA PRO A 100 12.03 -8.71 12.71
C PRO A 100 11.00 -8.62 13.84
N ARG A 101 11.44 -9.04 15.02
CA ARG A 101 10.64 -9.01 16.24
C ARG A 101 11.07 -7.86 17.13
N ASP A 102 10.12 -7.35 17.90
CA ASP A 102 10.36 -6.34 18.95
C ASP A 102 11.08 -5.07 18.46
N VAL A 103 10.78 -4.65 17.23
CA VAL A 103 11.27 -3.38 16.69
C VAL A 103 10.61 -2.24 17.45
N LEU A 104 11.41 -1.36 18.05
CA LEU A 104 10.90 -0.22 18.81
C LEU A 104 10.38 0.88 17.87
N VAL A 105 9.11 1.25 18.07
CA VAL A 105 8.42 2.28 17.31
C VAL A 105 7.88 3.34 18.24
N SER A 106 8.24 4.60 17.97
CA SER A 106 7.68 5.74 18.67
C SER A 106 6.41 6.24 17.98
N VAL A 107 5.36 6.50 18.75
CA VAL A 107 4.11 7.13 18.30
C VAL A 107 3.74 8.21 19.31
N GLY A 108 3.90 9.47 18.90
CA GLY A 108 3.78 10.60 19.83
C GLY A 108 4.85 10.54 20.92
N LYS A 109 4.41 10.39 22.17
CA LYS A 109 5.29 10.32 23.36
C LYS A 109 5.59 8.88 23.82
N PHE A 110 4.98 7.89 23.19
CA PHE A 110 5.06 6.50 23.61
C PHE A 110 5.94 5.69 22.66
N THR A 111 6.60 4.67 23.20
CA THR A 111 7.42 3.72 22.43
C THR A 111 6.90 2.31 22.70
N PHE A 112 6.66 1.57 21.63
CA PHE A 112 6.15 0.20 21.69
C PHE A 112 7.06 -0.74 20.90
N PRO A 113 7.32 -1.95 21.40
CA PRO A 113 7.87 -3.01 20.56
C PRO A 113 6.78 -3.51 19.60
N ALA A 114 7.14 -3.70 18.33
CA ALA A 114 6.24 -4.26 17.33
C ALA A 114 6.98 -5.22 16.41
N ASN A 115 6.28 -6.29 16.02
CA ASN A 115 6.76 -7.21 15.00
C ASN A 115 6.36 -6.67 13.62
N PHE A 116 7.29 -6.73 12.68
CA PHE A 116 7.05 -6.33 11.29
C PHE A 116 7.28 -7.50 10.35
N VAL A 117 6.57 -7.49 9.23
CA VAL A 117 6.89 -8.34 8.09
C VAL A 117 7.50 -7.43 7.01
N ILE A 118 8.76 -7.69 6.66
CA ILE A 118 9.48 -6.89 5.68
C ILE A 118 9.21 -7.44 4.29
N VAL A 119 8.76 -6.56 3.39
CA VAL A 119 8.37 -6.92 2.03
C VAL A 119 9.01 -5.95 1.04
N ASP A 120 9.43 -6.46 -0.12
CA ASP A 120 10.00 -5.65 -1.19
C ASP A 120 8.88 -5.12 -2.09
N TYR A 121 8.35 -3.94 -1.76
CA TYR A 121 7.40 -3.20 -2.58
C TYR A 121 7.73 -1.71 -2.57
N LYS A 122 7.33 -1.01 -3.65
CA LYS A 122 7.48 0.45 -3.72
C LYS A 122 6.56 1.11 -2.70
N SER A 123 7.14 1.84 -1.75
CA SER A 123 6.39 2.80 -0.94
C SER A 123 5.91 3.94 -1.83
N ASP A 124 4.61 4.27 -1.76
CA ASP A 124 4.13 5.54 -2.32
C ASP A 124 4.87 6.70 -1.62
N PRO A 125 5.35 7.71 -2.36
CA PRO A 125 6.02 8.89 -1.78
C PRO A 125 5.12 9.72 -0.84
#